data_AF-A0A655W880-F1
#
_entry.id   AF-A0A655W880-F1
#
_cell.length_a   1.000
_cell.length_b   1.000
_cell.length_c   1.000
_cell.angle_alpha   90.00
_cell.angle_beta   90.00
_cell.angle_gamma   90.00
#
_symmetry.space_group_name_H-M   'P 1'
#
loop_
_entity.id
_entity.type
_entity.pdbx_description
1 polymer ?
#
loop_
_entity_poly.entity_id
_entity_poly.type
_entity_poly.pdbx_seq_one_letter_code
_entity_poly.pdbx_strand_id
1 'polypeptide(L)' 'MLFLPPDYSPILTRELVYTGITRAKKQLKLYCDNKVLQRAIKVKTQRASGLVARLEQ' A
#
# COMPACT_ATOMS: atom_id res chain seq x y z
N MET A 1 -0.09 -6.12 -14.37
CA MET A 1 1.20 -6.37 -13.69
C MET A 1 1.39 -5.29 -12.65
N LEU A 2 1.99 -5.61 -11.51
CA LEU A 2 2.37 -4.66 -10.46
C LEU A 2 3.85 -4.88 -10.12
N PHE A 3 4.62 -3.80 -10.05
CA PHE A 3 6.03 -3.81 -9.69
C PHE A 3 6.20 -3.05 -8.38
N LEU A 4 6.86 -3.67 -7.40
CA LEU A 4 7.31 -2.97 -6.19
C LEU A 4 8.79 -2.61 -6.34
N PRO A 5 9.21 -1.45 -5.81
CA PRO A 5 10.62 -1.11 -5.69
C PRO A 5 11.40 -2.22 -4.95
N PRO A 6 12.66 -2.48 -5.33
CA PRO A 6 13.49 -3.49 -4.68
C PRO A 6 13.85 -3.12 -3.24
N ASP A 7 13.94 -1.82 -2.95
CA ASP A 7 14.26 -1.29 -1.63
C ASP A 7 13.03 -0.70 -0.93
N TYR A 8 13.14 -0.56 0.38
CA TYR A 8 12.11 0.11 1.17
C TYR A 8 11.96 1.57 0.76
N SER A 9 10.71 1.99 0.57
CA SER A 9 10.32 3.38 0.33
C SER A 9 9.08 3.71 1.15
N PRO A 10 8.95 4.93 1.73
CA PRO A 10 7.79 5.33 2.52
C PRO A 10 6.47 5.30 1.73
N ILE A 11 6.53 5.27 0.40
CA ILE A 11 5.34 5.10 -0.45
C ILE A 11 4.74 3.69 -0.36
N LEU A 12 5.51 2.69 0.08
CA LEU A 12 5.08 1.30 0.15
C LEU A 12 4.21 1.06 1.37
N THR A 13 2.91 1.28 1.18
CA THR A 13 1.86 1.03 2.17
C THR A 13 0.96 -0.12 1.75
N ARG A 14 0.23 -0.66 2.73
CA ARG A 14 -0.78 -1.69 2.52
C ARG A 14 -1.88 -1.20 1.57
N GLU A 15 -2.29 0.06 1.68
CA GLU A 15 -3.30 0.64 0.79
C GLU A 15 -2.79 0.73 -0.65
N LEU A 16 -1.52 1.09 -0.88
CA LEU A 16 -0.93 1.10 -2.23
C LEU A 16 -0.95 -0.31 -2.85
N VAL A 17 -0.53 -1.32 -2.10
CA VAL A 17 -0.54 -2.73 -2.54
C VAL A 17 -1.98 -3.20 -2.84
N TYR A 18 -2.91 -2.94 -1.92
CA TYR A 18 -4.32 -3.29 -2.07
C TYR A 18 -4.95 -2.68 -3.34
N THR A 19 -4.71 -1.39 -3.58
CA THR A 19 -5.21 -0.72 -4.79
C THR A 19 -4.56 -1.29 -6.05
N GLY A 20 -3.26 -1.57 -6.03
CA GLY A 20 -2.57 -2.19 -7.17
C GLY A 20 -3.14 -3.58 -7.49
N ILE A 21 -3.46 -4.38 -6.47
CA ILE A 21 -4.07 -5.71 -6.63
C ILE A 21 -5.49 -5.62 -7.18
N THR A 22 -6.35 -4.80 -6.56
CA THR A 22 -7.79 -4.75 -6.90
C THR A 22 -8.10 -4.13 -8.28
N ARG A 23 -7.14 -3.43 -8.90
CA ARG A 23 -7.28 -3.00 -10.32
C ARG A 23 -7.19 -4.15 -11.33
N ALA A 24 -6.65 -5.31 -10.94
CA ALA A 24 -6.56 -6.45 -11.85
C ALA A 24 -7.94 -7.11 -12.05
N LYS A 25 -8.40 -7.24 -13.30
CA LYS A 25 -9.75 -7.77 -13.61
C LYS A 25 -9.86 -9.30 -13.59
N LYS A 26 -8.81 -10.00 -14.02
CA LYS A 26 -8.83 -11.47 -14.19
C LYS A 26 -7.57 -12.14 -13.64
N GLN A 27 -6.41 -11.53 -13.85
CA GLN A 27 -5.12 -12.09 -13.46
C GLN A 27 -4.18 -10.96 -13.05
N LEU A 28 -3.32 -11.24 -12.06
CA LEU A 28 -2.27 -10.34 -11.60
C LEU A 28 -0.93 -11.06 -11.65
N LYS A 29 0.07 -10.39 -12.21
CA LYS A 29 1.49 -10.74 -12.05
C LYS A 29 2.13 -9.69 -11.17
N LEU A 30 2.70 -10.12 -10.05
CA LEU A 30 3.32 -9.28 -9.04
C LEU A 30 4.83 -9.52 -9.05
N TYR A 31 5.60 -8.45 -9.25
CA TYR A 31 7.06 -8.47 -9.20
C TYR A 31 7.53 -7.69 -7.99
N CYS A 32 8.04 -8.42 -7.00
CA CYS A 32 8.58 -7.85 -5.77
C CYS A 32 9.45 -8.86 -5.03
N ASP A 33 10.36 -8.36 -4.20
CA ASP A 33 10.94 -9.18 -3.14
C ASP A 33 9.87 -9.46 -2.06
N ASN A 34 9.83 -10.68 -1.55
CA ASN A 34 8.87 -11.08 -0.53
C ASN A 34 9.03 -10.26 0.77
N LYS A 35 10.25 -9.89 1.17
CA LYS A 35 10.52 -9.04 2.34
C LYS A 35 9.91 -7.65 2.17
N VAL A 36 9.99 -7.08 0.96
CA VAL A 36 9.39 -5.78 0.63
C VAL A 36 7.87 -5.86 0.75
N LEU A 37 7.26 -6.90 0.18
CA LEU A 37 5.81 -7.12 0.28
C LEU A 37 5.36 -7.29 1.74
N GLN A 38 6.03 -8.15 2.50
CA GLN A 38 5.74 -8.41 3.92
C GLN A 38 5.83 -7.15 4.78
N ARG A 39 6.74 -6.23 4.44
CA ARG A 39 6.83 -4.93 5.10
C ARG A 39 5.70 -4.00 4.66
N ALA A 40 5.46 -3.87 3.36
CA ALA A 40 4.44 -2.98 2.82
C ALA A 40 3.05 -3.28 3.39
N ILE A 41 2.68 -4.56 3.51
CA ILE A 41 1.36 -4.96 4.07
C ILE A 41 1.20 -4.63 5.56
N LYS A 42 2.28 -4.35 6.30
CA LYS A 42 2.23 -3.95 7.71
C LYS A 42 2.15 -2.44 7.90
N VAL A 43 2.54 -1.66 6.90
CA VAL A 43 2.55 -0.19 6.96
C VAL A 43 1.20 0.34 6.50
N LYS A 44 0.49 1.04 7.40
CA LYS A 44 -0.71 1.81 7.03
C LYS A 44 -0.33 3.23 6.64
N THR A 45 -1.04 3.77 5.66
CA THR A 45 -0.94 5.18 5.26
C THR A 45 -1.40 6.09 6.41
N GLN A 46 -0.55 7.03 6.81
CA GLN A 46 -0.90 8.05 7.82
C GLN A 46 -1.49 9.27 7.11
N ARG A 47 -2.63 9.77 7.59
CA ARG A 47 -3.33 10.94 7.02
C ARG A 47 -3.40 12.07 8.02
N ALA A 48 -2.70 13.16 7.74
CA ALA A 48 -2.72 14.38 8.53
C ALA A 48 -3.78 15.37 8.00
N SER A 49 -5.07 15.05 8.17
CA SER A 49 -6.17 15.91 7.70
C SER A 49 -6.91 16.67 8.82
N GLY A 50 -6.76 16.27 10.07
CA GLY A 50 -7.52 16.82 11.21
C GLY A 50 -9.03 16.54 11.15
N LEU A 51 -9.52 15.79 10.16
CA LEU A 51 -10.95 15.58 9.95
C LEU A 51 -11.59 14.77 11.08
N VAL A 52 -10.92 13.74 11.58
CA VAL A 52 -11.42 12.91 12.68
C VAL A 52 -11.68 13.77 13.92
N ALA A 53 -10.71 14.60 14.30
CA ALA A 53 -10.83 15.49 15.45
C ALA A 53 -11.99 16.50 15.32
N ARG A 54 -12.36 16.92 14.09
CA ARG A 54 -13.51 17.82 13.85
C ARG A 54 -14.86 17.12 13.88
N LEU A 55 -14.91 15.81 13.63
CA LEU A 55 -16.15 15.02 13.67
C LEU A 55 -16.50 14.54 15.09
N GLU A 56 -15.54 14.60 16.01
CA GLU A 56 -15.70 14.21 17.43
C GLU A 56 -16.06 15.38 18.36
N GLN A 57 -16.20 16.60 17.81
CA GLN A 57 -16.74 17.79 18.52
C GLN A 57 -18.27 17.80 18.49
#